data_AF-A0A8S3EJ92-F1
#
_entry.id   AF-A0A8S3EJ92-F1
#
_cell.length_a   1.000
_cell.length_b   1.000
_cell.length_c   1.000
_cell.angle_alpha   90.00
_cell.angle_beta   90.00
_cell.angle_gamma   90.00
#
_symmetry.space_group_name_H-M   'P 1'
#
loop_
_entity.id
_entity.type
_entity.pdbx_description
1 polymer ?
#
loop_
_entity_poly.entity_id
_entity_poly.type
_entity_poly.pdbx_seq_one_letter_code
_entity_poly.pdbx_strand_id
1 'polypeptide(L)'
;IDIMAMFEDLSNELLFNIFEHFDAYQLHFTFGQLNYRFNSLLANARVHFDLDPIPLNEFASFALSLNANHILSFNSRTLEKTRSWLFDNNEVLQQFSKIRALTLLNASYGIINRLHERLPSLKSILIYVKIAGT
;
A
#
# COMPACT_ATOMS: atom_id res chain seq x y z
N ILE A 1 -31.29 9.20 -8.14
CA ILE A 1 -30.10 10.05 -7.92
C ILE A 1 -28.93 9.24 -8.45
N ASP A 2 -28.23 9.76 -9.45
CA ASP A 2 -27.08 9.06 -10.01
C ASP A 2 -25.89 9.26 -9.07
N ILE A 3 -25.48 8.18 -8.40
CA ILE A 3 -24.42 8.20 -7.38
C ILE A 3 -23.08 8.56 -8.03
N MET A 4 -22.87 8.25 -9.32
CA MET A 4 -21.65 8.63 -10.03
C MET A 4 -21.53 10.14 -10.20
N ALA A 5 -22.64 10.83 -10.49
CA ALA A 5 -22.65 12.29 -10.63
C ALA A 5 -22.27 13.01 -9.32
N MET A 6 -22.70 12.48 -8.17
CA MET A 6 -22.37 13.09 -6.86
C MET A 6 -20.88 13.02 -6.51
N PHE A 7 -20.17 11.95 -6.90
CA PHE A 7 -18.74 11.82 -6.62
C PHE A 7 -17.89 12.68 -7.56
N GLU A 8 -18.34 12.89 -8.79
CA GLU A 8 -17.67 13.77 -9.75
C GLU A 8 -17.77 15.24 -9.34
N ASP A 9 -18.81 15.63 -8.62
CA ASP A 9 -18.99 17.01 -8.14
C ASP A 9 -18.16 17.34 -6.87
N LEU A 10 -17.59 16.33 -6.19
CA LEU A 10 -16.76 16.57 -5.00
C LEU A 10 -15.46 17.29 -5.37
N SER A 11 -14.96 18.17 -4.50
CA SER A 11 -13.65 18.81 -4.70
C SER A 11 -12.50 17.82 -4.47
N ASN A 12 -11.33 18.07 -5.08
CA ASN A 12 -10.15 17.22 -4.88
C ASN A 12 -9.73 17.12 -3.41
N GLU A 13 -9.82 18.21 -2.65
CA GLU A 13 -9.51 18.21 -1.20
C GLU A 13 -10.44 17.29 -0.43
N LEU A 14 -11.74 17.32 -0.72
CA LEU A 14 -12.71 16.48 -0.03
C LEU A 14 -12.51 15.01 -0.38
N LEU A 15 -12.16 14.72 -1.64
CA LEU A 15 -11.77 13.37 -2.07
C LEU A 15 -10.49 12.90 -1.39
N PHE A 16 -9.48 13.75 -1.23
CA PHE A 16 -8.27 13.39 -0.47
C PHE A 16 -8.58 13.10 1.00
N ASN A 17 -9.40 13.91 1.66
CA ASN A 17 -9.85 13.65 3.03
C ASN A 17 -10.60 12.31 3.13
N ILE A 18 -11.46 11.99 2.15
CA ILE A 18 -12.11 10.68 2.08
C ILE A 18 -11.06 9.57 1.95
N PHE A 19 -10.07 9.75 1.06
CA PHE A 19 -9.04 8.73 0.81
C PHE A 19 -8.18 8.43 2.03
N GLU A 20 -7.94 9.39 2.92
CA GLU A 20 -7.19 9.17 4.18
C GLU A 20 -7.86 8.15 5.11
N HIS A 21 -9.16 7.86 4.91
CA HIS A 21 -9.91 6.88 5.70
C HIS A 21 -9.87 5.45 5.12
N PHE A 22 -9.27 5.26 3.94
CA PHE A 22 -9.18 3.96 3.27
C PHE A 22 -7.73 3.55 3.09
N ASP A 23 -7.49 2.24 3.08
CA ASP A 23 -6.20 1.72 2.62
C ASP A 23 -6.10 1.78 1.08
N ALA A 24 -4.88 1.73 0.53
CA ALA A 24 -4.70 1.86 -0.92
C ALA A 24 -5.32 0.71 -1.73
N TYR A 25 -5.57 -0.46 -1.13
CA TYR A 25 -6.23 -1.58 -1.81
C TYR A 25 -7.70 -1.27 -2.00
N GLN A 26 -8.37 -0.88 -0.92
CA GLN A 26 -9.76 -0.42 -0.93
C GLN A 26 -9.93 0.74 -1.91
N LEU A 27 -8.99 1.68 -1.92
CA LEU A 27 -9.06 2.81 -2.83
C LEU A 27 -8.92 2.42 -4.29
N HIS A 28 -7.97 1.56 -4.61
CA HIS A 28 -7.76 1.11 -5.97
C HIS A 28 -8.96 0.30 -6.49
N PHE A 29 -9.50 -0.61 -5.68
CA PHE A 29 -10.61 -1.44 -6.10
C PHE A 29 -11.94 -0.66 -6.16
N THR A 30 -12.17 0.26 -5.22
CA THR A 30 -13.43 1.03 -5.14
C THR A 30 -13.43 2.21 -6.12
N PHE A 31 -12.32 2.92 -6.26
CA PHE A 31 -12.26 4.18 -7.01
C PHE A 31 -11.41 4.12 -8.29
N GLY A 32 -10.54 3.12 -8.46
CA GLY A 32 -9.62 3.00 -9.61
C GLY A 32 -10.32 2.75 -10.95
N GLN A 33 -11.59 2.34 -10.94
CA GLN A 33 -12.37 2.13 -12.16
C GLN A 33 -13.43 3.19 -12.42
N LEU A 34 -13.55 4.23 -11.57
CA LEU A 34 -14.58 5.24 -11.75
C LEU A 34 -14.36 6.08 -13.02
N ASN A 35 -13.27 6.86 -13.04
CA ASN A 35 -12.90 7.67 -14.19
C ASN A 35 -11.41 8.08 -14.13
N TYR A 36 -10.95 8.78 -15.17
CA TYR A 36 -9.57 9.25 -15.27
C TYR A 36 -9.16 10.19 -14.14
N ARG A 37 -10.08 11.05 -13.66
CA ARG A 37 -9.80 11.99 -12.57
C ARG A 37 -9.50 11.24 -11.27
N PHE A 38 -10.31 10.25 -10.90
CA PHE A 38 -10.07 9.42 -9.72
C PHE A 38 -8.74 8.68 -9.82
N ASN A 39 -8.41 8.11 -10.99
CA ASN A 39 -7.10 7.49 -11.22
C ASN A 39 -5.93 8.46 -11.04
N SER A 40 -6.07 9.70 -11.54
CA SER A 40 -5.07 10.75 -11.35
C SER A 40 -4.95 11.17 -9.89
N LEU A 41 -6.06 11.27 -9.15
CA LEU A 41 -6.06 11.62 -7.73
C LEU A 41 -5.43 10.52 -6.88
N LEU A 42 -5.78 9.24 -7.12
CA LEU A 42 -5.16 8.09 -6.46
C LEU A 42 -3.65 8.05 -6.67
N ALA A 43 -3.18 8.35 -7.89
CA ALA A 43 -1.76 8.44 -8.22
C ALA A 43 -1.03 9.62 -7.54
N ASN A 44 -1.74 10.55 -6.91
CA ASN A 44 -1.16 11.66 -6.14
C ASN A 44 -1.47 11.56 -4.63
N ALA A 45 -2.39 10.66 -4.25
CA ALA A 45 -2.80 10.48 -2.87
C ALA A 45 -1.67 9.85 -2.06
N ARG A 46 -1.46 10.35 -0.85
CA ARG A 46 -0.51 9.78 0.11
C ARG A 46 -1.18 8.64 0.85
N VAL A 47 -1.27 7.50 0.19
CA VAL A 47 -2.05 6.38 0.70
C VAL A 47 -1.23 5.45 1.57
N HIS A 48 -1.86 5.04 2.66
CA HIS A 48 -1.38 3.98 3.53
C HIS A 48 -1.87 2.63 3.00
N PHE A 49 -1.03 1.61 3.06
CA PHE A 49 -1.38 0.29 2.58
C PHE A 49 -1.37 -0.72 3.72
N ASP A 50 -2.53 -1.29 4.07
CA ASP A 50 -2.60 -2.39 5.04
C ASP A 50 -2.65 -3.73 4.30
N LEU A 51 -1.64 -4.57 4.53
CA LEU A 51 -1.54 -5.92 3.94
C LEU A 51 -2.38 -6.96 4.67
N ASP A 52 -2.86 -6.66 5.88
CA ASP A 52 -3.57 -7.61 6.73
C ASP A 52 -4.87 -8.17 6.16
N PRO A 53 -5.78 -7.33 5.62
CA PRO A 53 -7.11 -7.78 5.23
C PRO A 53 -7.16 -8.46 3.84
N ILE A 54 -6.05 -8.51 3.10
CA ILE A 54 -6.06 -8.87 1.67
C ILE A 54 -5.58 -10.33 1.46
N PRO A 55 -6.35 -11.18 0.77
CA PRO A 55 -5.87 -12.50 0.34
C PRO A 55 -4.62 -12.39 -0.56
N LEU A 56 -3.64 -13.29 -0.40
CA LEU A 56 -2.35 -13.18 -1.12
C LEU A 56 -2.52 -13.11 -2.65
N ASN A 57 -3.39 -13.93 -3.21
CA ASN A 57 -3.62 -13.99 -4.65
C ASN A 57 -4.13 -12.65 -5.18
N GLU A 58 -5.07 -12.03 -4.47
CA GLU A 58 -5.59 -10.70 -4.80
C GLU A 58 -4.51 -9.64 -4.65
N PHE A 59 -3.73 -9.73 -3.57
CA PHE A 59 -2.61 -8.83 -3.34
C PHE A 59 -1.54 -8.93 -4.44
N ALA A 60 -1.18 -10.14 -4.88
CA ALA A 60 -0.17 -10.34 -5.92
C ALA A 60 -0.63 -9.74 -7.26
N SER A 61 -1.89 -9.96 -7.64
CA SER A 61 -2.47 -9.33 -8.83
C SER A 61 -2.50 -7.81 -8.72
N PHE A 62 -2.88 -7.28 -7.55
CA PHE A 62 -2.90 -5.85 -7.27
C PHE A 62 -1.50 -5.23 -7.32
N ALA A 63 -0.49 -5.88 -6.73
CA ALA A 63 0.87 -5.35 -6.69
C ALA A 63 1.49 -5.26 -8.09
N LEU A 64 1.13 -6.17 -8.99
CA LEU A 64 1.55 -6.15 -10.40
C LEU A 64 0.79 -5.11 -11.24
N SER A 65 -0.45 -4.77 -10.87
CA SER A 65 -1.24 -3.74 -11.57
C SER A 65 -0.94 -2.32 -11.09
N LEU A 66 -0.15 -2.18 -10.03
CA LEU A 66 0.10 -0.89 -9.40
C LEU A 66 1.30 -0.17 -9.98
N ASN A 67 1.07 1.04 -10.48
CA ASN A 67 2.14 2.01 -10.66
C ASN A 67 2.44 2.68 -9.31
N ALA A 68 3.16 1.99 -8.42
CA ALA A 68 3.31 2.29 -6.98
C ALA A 68 4.13 3.55 -6.63
N ASN A 69 4.24 4.48 -7.57
CA ASN A 69 4.92 5.76 -7.41
C ASN A 69 4.32 6.68 -6.31
N HIS A 70 3.14 6.35 -5.81
CA HIS A 70 2.33 7.16 -4.89
C HIS A 70 2.12 6.52 -3.51
N ILE A 71 2.48 5.25 -3.36
CA ILE A 71 2.45 4.58 -2.06
C ILE A 71 3.64 5.09 -1.26
N LEU A 72 3.37 5.86 -0.21
CA LEU A 72 4.42 6.42 0.65
C LEU A 72 4.72 5.53 1.85
N SER A 73 3.74 4.72 2.27
CA SER A 73 3.86 3.82 3.41
C SER A 73 3.00 2.58 3.27
N PHE A 74 3.50 1.46 3.79
CA PHE A 74 2.71 0.25 4.01
C PHE A 74 2.87 -0.27 5.43
N ASN A 75 1.87 -1.02 5.88
CA ASN A 75 1.75 -1.68 7.16
C ASN A 75 1.34 -3.15 6.96
N SER A 76 1.83 -4.02 7.83
CA SER A 76 1.45 -5.42 7.91
C SER A 76 1.57 -5.87 9.36
N ARG A 77 0.47 -6.25 10.01
CA ARG A 77 0.45 -6.77 11.39
C ARG A 77 0.76 -8.27 11.44
N THR A 78 0.45 -9.02 10.38
CA THR A 78 0.75 -10.46 10.27
C THR A 78 1.78 -10.73 9.18
N LEU A 79 3.06 -10.73 9.50
CA LEU A 79 4.11 -11.13 8.55
C LEU A 79 4.16 -12.66 8.42
N GLU A 80 3.11 -13.26 7.86
CA GLU A 80 3.10 -14.68 7.52
C GLU A 80 4.09 -14.99 6.39
N LYS A 81 4.53 -16.25 6.25
CA LYS A 81 5.42 -16.73 5.16
C LYS A 81 5.01 -16.20 3.78
N THR A 82 3.70 -16.12 3.59
CA THR A 82 3.00 -15.65 2.41
C THR A 82 3.32 -14.18 2.06
N ARG A 83 3.56 -13.32 3.05
CA ARG A 83 3.99 -11.92 2.87
C ARG A 83 5.51 -11.75 2.86
N SER A 84 6.26 -12.72 3.35
CA SER A 84 7.70 -12.78 3.11
C SER A 84 8.02 -12.98 1.63
N TRP A 85 7.20 -13.74 0.89
CA TRP A 85 7.33 -13.90 -0.57
C TRP A 85 7.34 -12.57 -1.31
N LEU A 86 6.53 -11.62 -0.83
CA LEU A 86 6.44 -10.25 -1.32
C LEU A 86 7.81 -9.56 -1.30
N PHE A 87 8.58 -9.77 -0.22
CA PHE A 87 9.93 -9.24 -0.06
C PHE A 87 10.99 -10.03 -0.80
N ASP A 88 10.69 -11.29 -1.12
CA ASP A 88 11.58 -12.18 -1.85
C ASP A 88 11.42 -12.03 -3.38
N ASN A 89 10.25 -11.60 -3.87
CA ASN A 89 9.95 -11.36 -5.29
C ASN A 89 10.41 -9.97 -5.75
N ASN A 90 11.49 -9.92 -6.53
CA ASN A 90 12.06 -8.68 -7.05
C ASN A 90 11.14 -7.89 -7.99
N GLU A 91 10.36 -8.55 -8.85
CA GLU A 91 9.50 -7.86 -9.82
C GLU A 91 8.39 -7.09 -9.11
N VAL A 92 7.80 -7.70 -8.08
CA VAL A 92 6.79 -7.07 -7.22
C VAL A 92 7.43 -5.95 -6.41
N LEU A 93 8.62 -6.17 -5.84
CA LEU A 93 9.27 -5.18 -5.00
C LEU A 93 9.67 -3.91 -5.76
N GLN A 94 10.06 -4.05 -7.03
CA GLN A 94 10.43 -2.91 -7.88
C GLN A 94 9.26 -1.94 -8.11
N GLN A 95 8.02 -2.43 -8.08
CA GLN A 95 6.83 -1.56 -8.14
C GLN A 95 6.83 -0.56 -6.98
N PHE A 96 7.31 -0.99 -5.82
CA PHE A 96 7.41 -0.21 -4.60
C PHE A 96 8.72 0.59 -4.46
N SER A 97 9.52 0.72 -5.52
CA SER A 97 10.84 1.39 -5.49
C SER A 97 10.84 2.85 -5.01
N LYS A 98 9.69 3.53 -5.02
CA LYS A 98 9.51 4.91 -4.52
C LYS A 98 9.00 5.00 -3.08
N ILE A 99 8.73 3.87 -2.41
CA ILE A 99 8.31 3.87 -1.01
C ILE A 99 9.38 4.53 -0.15
N ARG A 100 8.96 5.45 0.72
CA ARG A 100 9.85 6.22 1.61
C ARG A 100 9.74 5.82 3.08
N ALA A 101 8.58 5.31 3.49
CA ALA A 101 8.35 4.85 4.85
C ALA A 101 7.76 3.44 4.81
N LEU A 102 8.10 2.63 5.80
CA LEU A 102 7.64 1.26 5.90
C LEU A 102 7.39 0.93 7.37
N THR A 103 6.17 0.55 7.72
CA THR A 103 5.88 0.00 9.03
C THR A 103 5.66 -1.51 8.94
N LEU A 104 6.40 -2.31 9.70
CA LEU A 104 6.23 -3.75 9.76
C LEU A 104 6.01 -4.20 11.20
N LEU A 105 4.99 -4.99 11.44
CA LEU A 105 4.85 -5.72 12.70
C LEU A 105 5.44 -7.12 12.52
N ASN A 106 6.19 -7.60 13.51
CA ASN A 106 6.76 -8.96 13.56
C ASN A 106 7.62 -9.34 12.35
N ALA A 107 8.32 -8.38 11.74
CA ALA A 107 9.29 -8.67 10.69
C ALA A 107 10.53 -9.38 11.27
N SER A 108 11.03 -10.40 10.56
CA SER A 108 12.32 -11.01 10.89
C SER A 108 13.48 -10.13 10.43
N TYR A 109 14.61 -10.18 11.12
CA TYR A 109 15.82 -9.43 10.76
C TYR A 109 16.26 -9.66 9.31
N GLY A 110 16.09 -10.88 8.79
CA GLY A 110 16.44 -11.20 7.40
C GLY A 110 15.65 -10.40 6.36
N ILE A 111 14.41 -10.02 6.67
CA ILE A 111 13.55 -9.24 5.78
C ILE A 111 13.99 -7.77 5.75
N ILE A 112 14.39 -7.23 6.90
CA ILE A 112 14.86 -5.84 7.03
C ILE A 112 16.07 -5.59 6.12
N ASN A 113 17.06 -6.48 6.16
CA ASN A 113 18.27 -6.33 5.34
C ASN A 113 17.93 -6.36 3.84
N ARG A 114 17.02 -7.25 3.42
CA ARG A 114 16.59 -7.34 2.02
C ARG A 114 15.82 -6.11 1.55
N LEU A 115 15.04 -5.49 2.42
CA LEU A 115 14.30 -4.27 2.12
C LEU A 115 15.22 -3.08 1.85
N HIS A 116 16.29 -2.92 2.63
CA HIS A 116 17.27 -1.86 2.41
C HIS A 116 18.00 -1.97 1.08
N GLU A 117 18.34 -3.19 0.66
CA GLU A 117 19.03 -3.42 -0.62
C GLU A 117 18.13 -3.18 -1.82
N ARG A 118 16.82 -3.45 -1.68
CA ARG A 118 15.89 -3.52 -2.81
C ARG A 118 14.91 -2.34 -2.91
N LEU A 119 14.79 -1.51 -1.87
CA LEU A 119 13.97 -0.29 -1.87
C LEU A 119 14.86 0.96 -1.70
N PRO A 120 15.46 1.47 -2.78
CA PRO A 120 16.48 2.52 -2.71
C PRO A 120 15.93 3.87 -2.21
N SER A 121 14.62 4.10 -2.30
CA SER A 121 13.98 5.33 -1.82
C SER A 121 13.57 5.29 -0.35
N LEU A 122 13.76 4.15 0.32
CA LEU A 122 13.29 3.91 1.68
C LEU A 122 14.10 4.73 2.68
N LYS A 123 13.44 5.65 3.38
CA LYS A 123 14.05 6.57 4.36
C LYS A 123 13.76 6.20 5.80
N SER A 124 12.64 5.52 6.04
CA SER A 124 12.18 5.16 7.38
C SER A 124 11.62 3.75 7.37
N ILE A 125 12.10 2.93 8.30
CA ILE A 125 11.51 1.63 8.61
C ILE A 125 11.15 1.65 10.09
N LEU A 126 9.89 1.40 10.40
CA LEU A 126 9.40 1.28 11.75
C LEU A 126 8.99 -0.18 11.97
N ILE A 127 9.55 -0.79 13.01
CA ILE A 127 9.36 -2.22 13.26
C ILE A 127 8.81 -2.42 14.66
N TYR A 128 7.61 -3.01 14.72
CA TYR A 128 6.99 -3.39 15.97
C TYR A 128 7.25 -4.87 16.21
N VAL A 129 8.02 -5.21 17.23
CA VAL A 129 8.17 -6.59 17.68
C VAL A 129 7.09 -6.85 18.73
N LYS A 130 6.17 -7.78 18.46
CA LYS A 130 5.25 -8.27 19.48
C LYS A 130 6.08 -9.05 20.49
N ILE A 131 6.38 -8.41 21.62
CA ILE A 131 6.93 -9.11 22.78
C ILE A 131 5.83 -10.08 23.22
N ALA A 132 6.08 -11.38 23.09
CA ALA A 132 5.18 -12.39 23.63
C ALA A 132 5.08 -12.12 25.14
N GLY A 133 3.88 -11.75 25.61
CA GLY A 133 3.63 -11.58 27.03
C GLY A 133 3.89 -12.90 27.76
N THR A 134 4.76 -12.85 28.75
CA THR A 134 4.73 -13.73 29.92
C THR A 134 3.38 -13.66 30.61
#